data_AF-A0A5E7YTT7-F1
#
_entry.id   AF-A0A5E7YTT7-F1
#
_cell.length_a   1.000
_cell.length_b   1.000
_cell.length_c   1.000
_cell.angle_alpha   90.00
_cell.angle_beta   90.00
_cell.angle_gamma   90.00
#
_symmetry.space_group_name_H-M   'P 1'
#
loop_
_entity.id
_entity.type
_entity.pdbx_description
1 polymer ?
#
loop_
_entity_poly.entity_id
_entity_poly.type
_entity_poly.pdbx_seq_one_letter_code
_entity_poly.pdbx_strand_id
1 'polypeptide(L)'
;MRTSKIALAIATAAMLVSCGGGSSPTPTPIATGGGGGGGGGTGCTIGQRLDFIDDVMEDWYLFPNLVASNVSRAGITDPQDYIDDLVAPARAQNIDRFFSFITSIQEEEAFNNSGATAGFGFRLAYDSGNRRAFVIETFEGTPALGANIDRGSEILAIGTSSANLQTVNSLFATGGAAAVSNALGPSTPGTSRVLRVLDQDGVTREVTLAKADFSLDPVSDRYGALIINDGGKQVGYINLRTFSVESANDDLRTAFRSFRAAGITELIIDFRYNGGGRISVADVMGDLMGAGLTGQIYSQIEFRQERANNNSVHRFAPTADSIAPTKIAFIGTRSTASASELVINSMQPYVDIALIGENTFGKPVGQSGFDLAACDDRFRPVTIQITNRDGLGEYFTGLASTVPNSCRANDDIFTQLGDPSETMIATALDYLAGRSCTAIAGGGVGVQSVDDAGPLTPNLRDMSYAQYEVPGLF
;
A
#
# COMPACT_ATOMS: atom_id res chain seq x y z
N MET A 1 42.07 55.57 -22.66
CA MET A 1 41.28 56.83 -22.83
C MET A 1 39.82 56.47 -23.04
N ARG A 2 38.93 57.07 -22.22
CA ARG A 2 37.46 57.15 -22.27
C ARG A 2 36.66 55.84 -22.01
N THR A 3 36.16 55.60 -20.79
CA THR A 3 34.86 56.04 -20.17
C THR A 3 33.64 55.64 -21.00
N SER A 4 32.86 54.62 -20.62
CA SER A 4 31.78 54.55 -19.60
C SER A 4 30.39 54.59 -20.25
N LYS A 5 29.54 53.58 -20.01
CA LYS A 5 28.25 53.72 -19.30
C LYS A 5 27.46 52.40 -19.25
N ILE A 6 26.89 52.21 -18.07
CA ILE A 6 25.96 51.17 -17.60
C ILE A 6 24.61 51.25 -18.34
N ALA A 7 24.02 50.09 -18.65
CA ALA A 7 22.57 49.94 -18.76
C ALA A 7 22.14 48.52 -18.32
N LEU A 8 21.26 48.53 -17.33
CA LEU A 8 20.57 47.42 -16.68
C LEU A 8 19.41 46.93 -17.58
N ALA A 9 19.26 45.62 -17.81
CA ALA A 9 18.04 45.06 -18.38
C ALA A 9 17.82 43.60 -17.95
N ILE A 10 16.94 43.46 -16.95
CA ILE A 10 15.84 42.51 -16.77
C ILE A 10 16.09 41.05 -17.20
N ALA A 11 16.08 40.19 -16.17
CA ALA A 11 16.00 38.75 -16.25
C ALA A 11 14.66 38.28 -16.86
N THR A 12 14.74 37.44 -17.88
CA THR A 12 13.64 36.57 -18.33
C THR A 12 14.05 35.13 -18.10
N ALA A 13 13.30 34.46 -17.24
CA ALA A 13 13.46 33.06 -16.89
C ALA A 13 13.33 32.18 -18.14
N ALA A 14 14.36 31.36 -18.36
CA ALA A 14 14.34 30.29 -19.35
C ALA A 14 13.43 29.16 -18.86
N MET A 15 12.40 28.85 -19.64
CA MET A 15 11.63 27.63 -19.51
C MET A 15 12.56 26.44 -19.78
N LEU A 16 12.82 25.63 -18.75
CA LEU A 16 13.38 24.30 -18.93
C LEU A 16 12.23 23.35 -19.22
N VAL A 17 12.09 23.02 -20.49
CA VAL A 17 11.37 21.84 -20.98
C VAL A 17 12.16 20.62 -20.51
N SER A 18 11.57 19.82 -19.64
CA SER A 18 12.00 18.43 -19.38
C SER A 18 10.99 17.50 -20.05
N CYS A 19 11.45 16.79 -21.07
CA CYS A 19 10.69 15.80 -21.83
C CYS A 19 10.85 14.40 -21.22
N GLY A 20 9.71 13.71 -21.07
CA GLY A 20 9.47 12.26 -21.27
C GLY A 20 10.28 11.23 -20.43
N GLY A 21 9.73 10.07 -20.03
CA GLY A 21 8.48 9.41 -20.37
C GLY A 21 8.54 7.94 -19.91
N GLY A 22 7.38 7.32 -19.70
CA GLY A 22 7.22 5.89 -19.42
C GLY A 22 5.74 5.53 -19.59
N SER A 23 5.42 4.87 -20.68
CA SER A 23 4.10 4.77 -21.28
C SER A 23 3.20 3.73 -20.61
N SER A 24 2.15 4.18 -19.94
CA SER A 24 0.86 3.50 -19.89
C SER A 24 -0.17 4.42 -20.54
N PRO A 25 -1.15 3.92 -21.29
CA PRO A 25 -2.17 4.79 -21.86
C PRO A 25 -3.06 5.27 -20.72
N THR A 26 -2.71 6.40 -20.11
CA THR A 26 -3.70 7.18 -19.37
C THR A 26 -4.73 7.65 -20.40
N PRO A 27 -6.01 7.27 -20.28
CA PRO A 27 -7.02 7.89 -21.13
C PRO A 27 -6.97 9.40 -20.92
N THR A 28 -7.12 10.12 -22.02
CA THR A 28 -7.13 11.58 -22.03
C THR A 28 -8.26 12.11 -21.14
N PRO A 29 -8.06 13.24 -20.43
CA PRO A 29 -9.14 13.84 -19.66
C PRO A 29 -10.31 14.16 -20.61
N ILE A 30 -11.52 13.76 -20.24
CA ILE A 30 -12.73 14.25 -20.90
C ILE A 30 -12.86 15.74 -20.54
N ALA A 31 -12.36 16.61 -21.40
CA ALA A 31 -12.52 18.05 -21.26
C ALA A 31 -13.93 18.46 -21.71
N THR A 32 -14.88 18.58 -20.78
CA THR A 32 -16.10 19.34 -21.04
C THR A 32 -15.77 20.83 -20.93
N GLY A 33 -15.69 21.51 -22.09
CA GLY A 33 -15.37 22.93 -22.16
C GLY A 33 -16.44 23.86 -21.58
N GLY A 34 -15.99 24.85 -20.82
CA GLY A 34 -16.75 26.02 -20.38
C GLY A 34 -15.88 26.89 -19.46
N GLY A 35 -15.44 28.06 -19.94
CA GLY A 35 -14.30 28.78 -19.39
C GLY A 35 -14.54 29.72 -18.19
N GLY A 36 -13.43 30.07 -17.53
CA GLY A 36 -13.18 31.38 -16.93
C GLY A 36 -13.23 31.50 -15.40
N GLY A 37 -12.07 31.78 -14.79
CA GLY A 37 -11.95 32.52 -13.52
C GLY A 37 -11.48 31.70 -12.30
N GLY A 38 -10.31 32.06 -11.75
CA GLY A 38 -9.70 31.39 -10.60
C GLY A 38 -10.29 31.74 -9.22
N GLY A 39 -9.86 30.97 -8.22
CA GLY A 39 -10.20 31.15 -6.80
C GLY A 39 -10.62 29.83 -6.16
N GLY A 40 -10.02 29.47 -5.02
CA GLY A 40 -10.15 28.15 -4.39
C GLY A 40 -11.55 27.74 -3.95
N GLY A 41 -11.77 26.40 -3.99
CA GLY A 41 -12.75 25.60 -3.26
C GLY A 41 -14.17 26.14 -3.07
N THR A 42 -15.12 25.69 -3.91
CA THR A 42 -16.56 25.44 -3.64
C THR A 42 -17.35 25.14 -4.95
N GLY A 43 -16.86 24.22 -5.78
CA GLY A 43 -17.24 24.20 -7.21
C GLY A 43 -18.36 23.23 -7.68
N CYS A 44 -18.64 22.14 -6.97
CA CYS A 44 -19.46 21.06 -7.52
C CYS A 44 -20.66 20.68 -6.67
N THR A 45 -21.79 20.47 -7.34
CA THR A 45 -22.95 19.83 -6.74
C THR A 45 -22.71 18.32 -6.60
N ILE A 46 -23.37 17.69 -5.63
CA ILE A 46 -23.36 16.22 -5.53
C ILE A 46 -23.80 15.57 -6.85
N GLY A 47 -24.80 16.14 -7.54
CA GLY A 47 -25.26 15.64 -8.84
C GLY A 47 -24.15 15.53 -9.87
N GLN A 48 -23.31 16.56 -10.01
CA GLN A 48 -22.17 16.53 -10.95
C GLN A 48 -21.14 15.45 -10.58
N ARG A 49 -20.90 15.23 -9.29
CA ARG A 49 -20.01 14.16 -8.82
C ARG A 49 -20.59 12.77 -9.15
N LEU A 50 -21.89 12.58 -8.96
CA LEU A 50 -22.56 11.31 -9.29
C LEU A 50 -22.63 11.05 -10.81
N ASP A 51 -22.90 12.08 -11.61
CA ASP A 51 -22.87 11.98 -13.08
C ASP A 51 -21.48 11.56 -13.57
N PHE A 52 -20.43 12.18 -13.03
CA PHE A 52 -19.05 11.80 -13.32
C PHE A 52 -18.74 10.34 -12.95
N ILE A 53 -19.22 9.87 -11.79
CA ILE A 53 -19.06 8.47 -11.38
C ILE A 53 -19.77 7.53 -12.36
N ASP A 54 -21.00 7.84 -12.76
CA ASP A 54 -21.76 7.01 -13.72
C ASP A 54 -21.04 6.93 -15.07
N ASP A 55 -20.58 8.06 -15.61
CA ASP A 55 -19.85 8.13 -16.88
C ASP A 55 -18.59 7.25 -16.83
N VAL A 56 -17.82 7.35 -15.74
CA VAL A 56 -16.59 6.55 -15.55
C VAL A 56 -16.92 5.06 -15.38
N MET A 57 -17.95 4.72 -14.60
CA MET A 57 -18.37 3.33 -14.36
C MET A 57 -18.84 2.65 -15.64
N GLU A 58 -19.67 3.32 -16.45
CA GLU A 58 -20.18 2.81 -17.72
C GLU A 58 -19.03 2.51 -18.70
N ASP A 59 -18.03 3.39 -18.73
CA ASP A 59 -16.95 3.33 -19.71
C ASP A 59 -15.80 2.39 -19.32
N TRP A 60 -15.43 2.32 -18.03
CA TRP A 60 -14.15 1.77 -17.59
C TRP A 60 -14.22 0.63 -16.59
N TYR A 61 -15.32 0.47 -15.85
CA TYR A 61 -15.39 -0.54 -14.80
C TYR A 61 -15.23 -1.95 -15.37
N LEU A 62 -14.35 -2.74 -14.76
CA LEU A 62 -13.94 -4.06 -15.26
C LEU A 62 -15.11 -5.05 -15.34
N PHE A 63 -16.10 -4.90 -14.46
CA PHE A 63 -17.23 -5.82 -14.31
C PHE A 63 -18.57 -5.13 -14.67
N PRO A 64 -18.81 -4.75 -15.93
CA PRO A 64 -19.99 -3.96 -16.31
C PRO A 64 -21.31 -4.68 -16.01
N ASN A 65 -21.32 -6.01 -16.05
CA ASN A 65 -22.50 -6.83 -15.73
C ASN A 65 -22.83 -6.89 -14.23
N LEU A 66 -21.97 -6.34 -13.36
CA LEU A 66 -22.09 -6.36 -11.91
C LEU A 66 -22.27 -4.96 -11.31
N VAL A 67 -22.61 -3.98 -12.14
CA VAL A 67 -23.08 -2.66 -11.68
C VAL A 67 -24.55 -2.77 -11.32
N ALA A 68 -24.92 -2.36 -10.11
CA ALA A 68 -26.29 -2.40 -9.65
C ALA A 68 -27.20 -1.49 -10.49
N SER A 69 -28.29 -2.04 -11.02
CA SER A 69 -29.33 -1.24 -11.68
C SER A 69 -30.25 -0.59 -10.64
N ASN A 70 -30.62 0.68 -10.85
CA ASN A 70 -31.56 1.45 -10.02
C ASN A 70 -31.05 1.89 -8.65
N VAL A 71 -29.76 2.22 -8.51
CA VAL A 71 -29.26 2.89 -7.32
C VAL A 71 -29.93 4.26 -7.16
N SER A 72 -30.49 4.52 -5.98
CA SER A 72 -31.15 5.79 -5.70
C SER A 72 -30.13 6.89 -5.44
N ARG A 73 -30.14 7.94 -6.26
CA ARG A 73 -29.35 9.15 -6.00
C ARG A 73 -29.94 10.05 -4.91
N ALA A 74 -31.20 9.82 -4.51
CA ALA A 74 -31.89 10.67 -3.54
C ALA A 74 -31.28 10.50 -2.14
N GLY A 75 -30.88 11.62 -1.53
CA GLY A 75 -30.32 11.64 -0.17
C GLY A 75 -28.82 11.33 -0.08
N ILE A 76 -28.16 11.02 -1.20
CA ILE A 76 -26.71 10.87 -1.24
C ILE A 76 -26.05 12.23 -0.98
N THR A 77 -25.14 12.26 -0.01
CA THR A 77 -24.30 13.43 0.32
C THR A 77 -22.82 13.16 0.13
N ASP A 78 -22.42 11.89 0.20
CA ASP A 78 -21.06 11.42 -0.02
C ASP A 78 -21.03 10.58 -1.31
N PRO A 79 -20.23 10.94 -2.33
CA PRO A 79 -20.11 10.15 -3.55
C PRO A 79 -19.65 8.70 -3.31
N GLN A 80 -18.91 8.43 -2.23
CA GLN A 80 -18.46 7.07 -1.91
C GLN A 80 -19.64 6.13 -1.60
N ASP A 81 -20.70 6.61 -0.96
CA ASP A 81 -21.89 5.80 -0.69
C ASP A 81 -22.57 5.35 -2.01
N TYR A 82 -22.56 6.22 -3.03
CA TYR A 82 -23.10 5.88 -4.34
C TYR A 82 -22.24 4.84 -5.07
N ILE A 83 -20.90 4.98 -5.02
CA ILE A 83 -19.97 3.98 -5.54
C ILE A 83 -20.21 2.64 -4.86
N ASP A 84 -20.35 2.64 -3.53
CA ASP A 84 -20.57 1.43 -2.75
C ASP A 84 -21.86 0.71 -3.11
N ASP A 85 -22.94 1.45 -3.37
CA ASP A 85 -24.21 0.89 -3.85
C ASP A 85 -24.10 0.34 -5.28
N LEU A 86 -23.39 1.06 -6.17
CA LEU A 86 -23.16 0.63 -7.55
C LEU A 86 -22.39 -0.71 -7.62
N VAL A 87 -21.34 -0.87 -6.81
CA VAL A 87 -20.48 -2.08 -6.84
C VAL A 87 -20.95 -3.19 -5.90
N ALA A 88 -22.07 -3.03 -5.19
CA ALA A 88 -22.58 -4.02 -4.25
C ALA A 88 -22.70 -5.45 -4.82
N PRO A 89 -23.12 -5.68 -6.09
CA PRO A 89 -23.15 -7.03 -6.68
C PRO A 89 -21.75 -7.64 -6.86
N ALA A 90 -20.76 -6.85 -7.28
CA ALA A 90 -19.36 -7.29 -7.37
C ALA A 90 -18.75 -7.55 -5.99
N ARG A 91 -19.11 -6.73 -5.00
CA ARG A 91 -18.73 -6.93 -3.58
C ARG A 91 -19.27 -8.25 -3.03
N ALA A 92 -20.53 -8.59 -3.33
CA ALA A 92 -21.14 -9.86 -2.94
C ALA A 92 -20.42 -11.09 -3.53
N GLN A 93 -19.68 -10.91 -4.62
CA GLN A 93 -18.85 -11.95 -5.26
C GLN A 93 -17.37 -11.89 -4.84
N ASN A 94 -17.01 -11.03 -3.87
CA ASN A 94 -15.65 -10.91 -3.34
C ASN A 94 -14.61 -10.37 -4.34
N ILE A 95 -15.03 -9.76 -5.46
CA ILE A 95 -14.17 -9.28 -6.56
C ILE A 95 -14.00 -7.75 -6.62
N ASP A 96 -14.89 -6.99 -5.97
CA ASP A 96 -14.67 -5.59 -5.61
C ASP A 96 -15.05 -5.37 -4.14
N ARG A 97 -14.11 -5.68 -3.24
CA ARG A 97 -14.31 -5.53 -1.79
C ARG A 97 -13.81 -4.18 -1.30
N PHE A 98 -14.44 -3.12 -1.79
CA PHE A 98 -14.02 -1.72 -1.55
C PHE A 98 -12.70 -1.39 -2.26
N PHE A 99 -12.50 -1.96 -3.45
CA PHE A 99 -11.34 -1.65 -4.30
C PHE A 99 -11.60 -0.41 -5.14
N SER A 100 -12.88 -0.14 -5.45
CA SER A 100 -13.32 1.09 -6.08
C SER A 100 -13.60 2.19 -5.04
N PHE A 101 -12.91 3.32 -5.14
CA PHE A 101 -13.04 4.42 -4.18
C PHE A 101 -12.81 5.79 -4.81
N ILE A 102 -13.19 6.86 -4.11
CA ILE A 102 -12.96 8.26 -4.51
C ILE A 102 -12.18 9.01 -3.43
N THR A 103 -11.16 9.78 -3.84
CA THR A 103 -10.24 10.50 -2.94
C THR A 103 -9.90 11.89 -3.49
N SER A 104 -9.12 12.69 -2.74
CA SER A 104 -8.65 14.00 -3.21
C SER A 104 -7.50 13.87 -4.21
N ILE A 105 -7.54 14.59 -5.34
CA ILE A 105 -6.44 14.67 -6.31
C ILE A 105 -5.17 15.15 -5.62
N GLN A 106 -5.27 16.26 -4.87
CA GLN A 106 -4.13 16.87 -4.18
C GLN A 106 -3.50 15.94 -3.14
N GLU A 107 -4.33 15.28 -2.34
CA GLU A 107 -3.88 14.34 -1.32
C GLU A 107 -3.09 13.18 -1.94
N GLU A 108 -3.61 12.61 -3.03
CA GLU A 108 -2.94 11.54 -3.72
C GLU A 108 -1.62 11.93 -4.36
N GLU A 109 -1.59 13.10 -5.01
CA GLU A 109 -0.36 13.59 -5.64
C GLU A 109 0.72 13.88 -4.60
N ALA A 110 0.34 14.43 -3.43
CA ALA A 110 1.26 14.63 -2.32
C ALA A 110 1.84 13.29 -1.81
N PHE A 111 0.98 12.29 -1.58
CA PHE A 111 1.44 11.00 -1.09
C PHE A 111 2.28 10.24 -2.13
N ASN A 112 1.83 10.17 -3.37
CA ASN A 112 2.52 9.41 -4.41
C ASN A 112 3.89 9.98 -4.79
N ASN A 113 4.05 11.31 -4.76
CA ASN A 113 5.29 11.96 -5.19
C ASN A 113 6.37 11.95 -4.10
N SER A 114 5.99 12.03 -2.82
CA SER A 114 6.95 12.20 -1.72
C SER A 114 6.61 11.43 -0.45
N GLY A 115 5.65 10.51 -0.49
CA GLY A 115 5.14 9.82 0.70
C GLY A 115 4.46 10.74 1.69
N ALA A 116 4.08 11.96 1.29
CA ALA A 116 3.60 12.98 2.21
C ALA A 116 2.25 12.58 2.80
N THR A 117 2.20 12.47 4.12
CA THR A 117 0.99 12.18 4.88
C THR A 117 1.11 12.80 6.27
N ALA A 118 -0.03 13.00 6.92
CA ALA A 118 -0.10 13.52 8.28
C ALA A 118 -0.54 12.43 9.26
N GLY A 119 0.08 12.39 10.44
CA GLY A 119 -0.18 11.34 11.42
C GLY A 119 0.74 11.41 12.63
N PHE A 120 0.62 10.42 13.52
CA PHE A 120 1.61 10.18 14.56
C PHE A 120 2.86 9.50 14.01
N GLY A 121 2.71 8.73 12.92
CA GLY A 121 3.81 8.09 12.22
C GLY A 121 4.08 6.66 12.66
N PHE A 122 3.03 5.93 13.03
CA PHE A 122 3.12 4.49 13.30
C PHE A 122 2.07 3.72 12.51
N ARG A 123 2.28 2.40 12.42
CA ARG A 123 1.24 1.42 12.13
C ARG A 123 0.74 0.78 13.41
N LEU A 124 -0.57 0.61 13.52
CA LEU A 124 -1.19 -0.15 14.60
C LEU A 124 -1.74 -1.49 14.09
N ALA A 125 -1.70 -2.51 14.94
CA ALA A 125 -2.45 -3.75 14.81
C ALA A 125 -3.28 -4.03 16.07
N TYR A 126 -4.34 -4.82 15.91
CA TYR A 126 -5.31 -5.09 16.96
C TYR A 126 -5.34 -6.56 17.27
N ASP A 127 -5.09 -6.91 18.52
CA ASP A 127 -5.50 -8.20 19.06
C ASP A 127 -6.97 -8.06 19.48
N SER A 128 -7.87 -8.41 18.56
CA SER A 128 -9.31 -8.28 18.76
C SER A 128 -9.84 -9.23 19.85
N GLY A 129 -9.23 -10.40 20.01
CA GLY A 129 -9.59 -11.39 21.03
C GLY A 129 -9.36 -10.85 22.44
N ASN A 130 -8.24 -10.15 22.64
CA ASN A 130 -7.89 -9.56 23.93
C ASN A 130 -8.21 -8.06 24.05
N ARG A 131 -8.69 -7.43 22.97
CA ARG A 131 -9.04 -6.00 22.88
C ARG A 131 -7.86 -5.08 23.19
N ARG A 132 -6.72 -5.36 22.55
CA ARG A 132 -5.45 -4.63 22.71
C ARG A 132 -5.02 -4.03 21.38
N ALA A 133 -4.26 -2.94 21.43
CA ALA A 133 -3.71 -2.27 20.26
C ALA A 133 -2.20 -2.14 20.41
N PHE A 134 -1.47 -2.61 19.40
CA PHE A 134 -0.02 -2.61 19.39
C PHE A 134 0.51 -1.79 18.22
N VAL A 135 1.62 -1.12 18.47
CA VAL A 135 2.44 -0.54 17.41
C VAL A 135 3.19 -1.67 16.74
N ILE A 136 3.00 -1.83 15.43
CA ILE A 136 3.67 -2.87 14.63
C ILE A 136 4.76 -2.29 13.74
N GLU A 137 4.79 -0.98 13.55
CA GLU A 137 5.85 -0.28 12.83
C GLU A 137 5.82 1.19 13.25
N THR A 138 6.98 1.84 13.36
CA THR A 138 7.05 3.30 13.48
C THR A 138 8.04 3.85 12.47
N PHE A 139 7.65 4.91 11.77
CA PHE A 139 8.42 5.50 10.69
C PHE A 139 9.43 6.55 11.19
N GLU A 140 10.51 6.68 10.43
CA GLU A 140 11.60 7.60 10.67
C GLU A 140 11.14 9.07 10.63
N GLY A 141 11.70 9.92 11.49
CA GLY A 141 11.40 11.37 11.49
C GLY A 141 10.01 11.75 12.02
N THR A 142 9.26 10.82 12.63
CA THR A 142 7.87 11.05 13.05
C THR A 142 7.71 11.40 14.53
N PRO A 143 6.58 12.03 14.94
CA PRO A 143 6.27 12.31 16.34
C PRO A 143 6.33 11.08 17.25
N ALA A 144 5.81 9.94 16.78
CA ALA A 144 5.82 8.70 17.55
C ALA A 144 7.23 8.18 17.82
N LEU A 145 8.09 8.12 16.78
CA LEU A 145 9.46 7.63 16.94
C LEU A 145 10.27 8.59 17.81
N GLY A 146 10.08 9.91 17.64
CA GLY A 146 10.71 10.94 18.48
C GLY A 146 10.31 10.85 19.96
N ALA A 147 9.19 10.19 20.26
CA ALA A 147 8.75 9.88 21.62
C ALA A 147 9.06 8.45 22.06
N ASN A 148 9.94 7.73 21.35
CA ASN A 148 10.31 6.34 21.61
C ASN A 148 9.10 5.38 21.66
N ILE A 149 8.08 5.62 20.83
CA ILE A 149 6.97 4.68 20.63
C ILE A 149 7.28 3.92 19.35
N ASP A 150 7.60 2.64 19.47
CA ASP A 150 8.10 1.81 18.35
C ASP A 150 7.38 0.46 18.30
N ARG A 151 7.70 -0.36 17.28
CA ARG A 151 7.21 -1.73 17.13
C ARG A 151 7.24 -2.47 18.48
N GLY A 152 6.15 -3.13 18.85
CA GLY A 152 5.97 -3.86 20.12
C GLY A 152 5.45 -3.03 21.29
N SER A 153 5.42 -1.70 21.22
CA SER A 153 4.72 -0.86 22.20
C SER A 153 3.21 -1.14 22.17
N GLU A 154 2.56 -1.19 23.34
CA GLU A 154 1.10 -1.28 23.45
C GLU A 154 0.49 0.09 23.77
N ILE A 155 -0.57 0.46 23.05
CA ILE A 155 -1.40 1.61 23.39
C ILE A 155 -2.46 1.15 24.39
N LEU A 156 -2.36 1.62 25.64
CA LEU A 156 -3.27 1.25 26.72
C LEU A 156 -4.50 2.15 26.80
N ALA A 157 -4.32 3.46 26.55
CA ALA A 157 -5.40 4.44 26.63
C ALA A 157 -5.14 5.67 25.75
N ILE A 158 -6.23 6.31 25.31
CA ILE A 158 -6.20 7.48 24.42
C ILE A 158 -7.11 8.56 25.01
N GLY A 159 -6.69 9.82 24.96
CA GLY A 159 -7.46 10.96 25.42
C GLY A 159 -7.00 12.25 24.76
N THR A 160 -7.75 13.33 24.96
CA THR A 160 -7.32 14.68 24.56
C THR A 160 -6.53 15.38 25.68
N SER A 161 -6.51 14.80 26.88
CA SER A 161 -5.72 15.20 28.04
C SER A 161 -5.53 13.99 28.98
N SER A 162 -4.60 14.06 29.93
CA SER A 162 -4.47 13.00 30.96
C SER A 162 -5.74 12.82 31.81
N ALA A 163 -6.60 13.84 31.90
CA ALA A 163 -7.81 13.80 32.72
C ALA A 163 -8.97 13.00 32.07
N ASN A 164 -8.89 12.67 30.78
CA ASN A 164 -9.98 12.01 30.04
C ASN A 164 -9.53 10.78 29.24
N LEU A 165 -8.46 10.11 29.68
CA LEU A 165 -7.99 8.88 29.06
C LEU A 165 -9.08 7.80 29.11
N GLN A 166 -9.41 7.25 27.95
CA GLN A 166 -10.24 6.07 27.78
C GLN A 166 -9.36 4.89 27.41
N THR A 167 -9.53 3.75 28.07
CA THR A 167 -8.70 2.58 27.76
C THR A 167 -9.06 2.01 26.39
N VAL A 168 -8.08 1.48 25.67
CA VAL A 168 -8.30 0.80 24.39
C VAL A 168 -9.33 -0.32 24.54
N ASN A 169 -9.27 -1.06 25.65
CA ASN A 169 -10.27 -2.09 25.97
C ASN A 169 -11.70 -1.51 26.06
N SER A 170 -11.89 -0.37 26.73
CA SER A 170 -13.21 0.28 26.84
C SER A 170 -13.73 0.82 25.52
N LEU A 171 -12.86 1.43 24.71
CA LEU A 171 -13.19 1.97 23.39
C LEU A 171 -13.62 0.82 22.46
N PHE A 172 -12.87 -0.28 22.49
CA PHE A 172 -13.19 -1.45 21.70
C PHE A 172 -14.50 -2.10 22.15
N ALA A 173 -14.76 -2.16 23.45
CA ALA A 173 -16.00 -2.72 23.97
C ALA A 173 -17.25 -1.93 23.54
N THR A 174 -17.12 -0.63 23.25
CA THR A 174 -18.25 0.23 22.86
C THR A 174 -18.44 0.34 21.35
N GLY A 175 -17.36 0.34 20.57
CA GLY A 175 -17.46 0.53 19.11
C GLY A 175 -16.36 -0.15 18.29
N GLY A 176 -15.73 -1.20 18.83
CA GLY A 176 -14.71 -1.99 18.15
C GLY A 176 -13.47 -1.19 17.76
N ALA A 177 -12.76 -1.67 16.74
CA ALA A 177 -11.56 -1.03 16.20
C ALA A 177 -11.81 0.43 15.74
N ALA A 178 -12.99 0.71 15.17
CA ALA A 178 -13.36 2.05 14.72
C ALA A 178 -13.42 3.07 15.85
N ALA A 179 -13.90 2.69 17.04
CA ALA A 179 -13.91 3.60 18.20
C ALA A 179 -12.50 3.99 18.66
N VAL A 180 -11.53 3.07 18.55
CA VAL A 180 -10.13 3.35 18.91
C VAL A 180 -9.47 4.25 17.85
N SER A 181 -9.70 3.98 16.56
CA SER A 181 -9.30 4.86 15.46
C SER A 181 -9.87 6.28 15.66
N ASN A 182 -11.16 6.40 15.96
CA ASN A 182 -11.81 7.69 16.21
C ASN A 182 -11.21 8.42 17.41
N ALA A 183 -10.81 7.70 18.46
CA ALA A 183 -10.14 8.29 19.62
C ALA A 183 -8.78 8.90 19.26
N LEU A 184 -8.05 8.36 18.28
CA LEU A 184 -6.80 8.94 17.76
C LEU A 184 -7.03 10.27 17.02
N GLY A 185 -8.27 10.52 16.57
CA GLY A 185 -8.67 11.76 15.89
C GLY A 185 -8.28 11.82 14.41
N PRO A 186 -8.68 12.89 13.71
CA PRO A 186 -8.40 13.06 12.28
C PRO A 186 -6.90 13.20 12.02
N SER A 187 -6.46 12.90 10.81
CA SER A 187 -5.06 13.02 10.38
C SER A 187 -4.63 14.47 10.11
N THR A 188 -5.25 15.47 10.75
CA THR A 188 -4.89 16.88 10.56
C THR A 188 -3.63 17.22 11.38
N PRO A 189 -2.58 17.82 10.78
CA PRO A 189 -1.42 18.31 11.51
C PRO A 189 -1.81 19.21 12.70
N GLY A 190 -1.11 19.06 13.82
CA GLY A 190 -1.41 19.74 15.08
C GLY A 190 -2.50 19.08 15.93
N THR A 191 -3.22 18.07 15.41
CA THR A 191 -4.15 17.28 16.23
C THR A 191 -3.37 16.56 17.33
N SER A 192 -3.64 16.92 18.58
CA SER A 192 -2.92 16.39 19.74
C SER A 192 -3.73 15.34 20.50
N ARG A 193 -3.05 14.28 20.96
CA ARG A 193 -3.59 13.24 21.84
C ARG A 193 -2.61 12.92 22.96
N VAL A 194 -3.16 12.58 24.12
CA VAL A 194 -2.41 11.92 25.19
C VAL A 194 -2.60 10.42 25.01
N LEU A 195 -1.50 9.70 24.85
CA LEU A 195 -1.45 8.24 24.79
C LEU A 195 -0.85 7.73 26.10
N ARG A 196 -1.49 6.76 26.72
CA ARG A 196 -0.84 5.91 27.73
C ARG A 196 -0.27 4.69 27.01
N VAL A 197 1.04 4.52 27.07
CA VAL A 197 1.76 3.46 26.37
C VAL A 197 2.47 2.54 27.35
N LEU A 198 2.53 1.26 27.01
CA LEU A 198 3.42 0.28 27.62
C LEU A 198 4.56 0.01 26.64
N ASP A 199 5.77 0.40 27.01
CA ASP A 199 6.98 0.13 26.22
C ASP A 199 7.38 -1.35 26.34
N GLN A 200 8.21 -1.83 25.41
CA GLN A 200 8.71 -3.22 25.44
C GLN A 200 9.46 -3.58 26.73
N ASP A 201 10.12 -2.60 27.36
CA ASP A 201 10.82 -2.76 28.65
C ASP A 201 9.87 -2.87 29.86
N GLY A 202 8.55 -2.86 29.63
CA GLY A 202 7.53 -2.97 30.68
C GLY A 202 7.21 -1.64 31.39
N VAL A 203 7.75 -0.51 30.89
CA VAL A 203 7.50 0.81 31.45
C VAL A 203 6.18 1.36 30.91
N THR A 204 5.29 1.77 31.81
CA THR A 204 4.07 2.50 31.45
C THR A 204 4.28 4.00 31.60
N ARG A 205 3.96 4.77 30.57
CA ARG A 205 4.06 6.24 30.59
C ARG A 205 2.95 6.90 29.79
N GLU A 206 2.68 8.16 30.11
CA GLU A 206 1.81 9.02 29.31
C GLU A 206 2.64 9.95 28.43
N VAL A 207 2.23 10.09 27.18
CA VAL A 207 2.92 10.86 26.17
C VAL A 207 1.90 11.74 25.47
N THR A 208 2.17 13.03 25.38
CA THR A 208 1.39 13.92 24.51
C THR A 208 2.06 13.97 23.14
N LEU A 209 1.36 13.54 22.11
CA LEU A 209 1.80 13.61 20.72
C LEU A 209 0.91 14.56 19.95
N ALA A 210 1.51 15.34 19.04
CA ALA A 210 0.79 16.06 18.01
C ALA A 210 1.09 15.41 16.66
N LYS A 211 0.04 15.21 15.85
CA LYS A 211 0.22 14.77 14.48
C LYS A 211 0.99 15.80 13.68
N ALA A 212 1.86 15.34 12.80
CA ALA A 212 2.66 16.19 11.93
C ALA A 212 2.67 15.60 10.52
N ASP A 213 2.99 16.45 9.54
CA ASP A 213 3.33 15.97 8.20
C ASP A 213 4.67 15.23 8.25
N PHE A 214 4.74 14.10 7.56
CA PHE A 214 5.97 13.35 7.34
C PHE A 214 5.95 12.69 5.96
N SER A 215 7.14 12.38 5.47
CA SER A 215 7.32 11.60 4.25
C SER A 215 7.56 10.14 4.62
N LEU A 216 6.68 9.27 4.15
CA LEU A 216 6.88 7.83 4.29
C LEU A 216 8.02 7.37 3.38
N ASP A 217 9.10 6.91 3.99
CA ASP A 217 10.17 6.18 3.32
C ASP A 217 9.67 4.76 2.97
N PRO A 218 9.63 4.35 1.69
CA PRO A 218 9.14 3.04 1.29
C PRO A 218 10.07 1.88 1.71
N VAL A 219 11.37 2.12 1.88
CA VAL A 219 12.37 1.13 2.28
C VAL A 219 13.18 1.68 3.45
N SER A 220 12.71 1.39 4.67
CA SER A 220 13.30 1.88 5.92
C SER A 220 14.83 1.87 5.96
N ASP A 221 15.44 2.99 6.31
CA ASP A 221 16.87 3.07 6.63
C ASP A 221 17.30 2.15 7.81
N ARG A 222 16.36 1.74 8.68
CA ARG A 222 16.65 0.97 9.89
C ARG A 222 16.73 -0.54 9.62
N TYR A 223 15.94 -1.04 8.68
CA TYR A 223 15.81 -2.49 8.42
C TYR A 223 15.37 -2.83 6.99
N GLY A 224 15.04 -1.85 6.14
CA GLY A 224 14.38 -2.04 4.85
C GLY A 224 15.19 -2.84 3.84
N ALA A 225 16.52 -2.82 3.92
CA ALA A 225 17.40 -3.62 3.06
C ALA A 225 18.60 -4.16 3.85
N LEU A 226 18.73 -5.47 3.96
CA LEU A 226 19.79 -6.14 4.72
C LEU A 226 20.38 -7.33 3.96
N ILE A 227 21.60 -7.71 4.33
CA ILE A 227 22.17 -9.02 3.98
C ILE A 227 22.26 -9.84 5.27
N ILE A 228 21.42 -10.87 5.36
CA ILE A 228 21.34 -11.77 6.50
C ILE A 228 22.35 -12.91 6.31
N ASN A 229 23.14 -13.20 7.33
CA ASN A 229 24.01 -14.37 7.38
C ASN A 229 23.30 -15.51 8.11
N ASP A 230 22.89 -16.54 7.37
CA ASP A 230 22.29 -17.76 7.89
C ASP A 230 23.26 -18.92 7.75
N GLY A 231 23.97 -19.26 8.83
CA GLY A 231 24.90 -20.39 8.84
C GLY A 231 26.04 -20.30 7.82
N GLY A 232 26.48 -19.10 7.45
CA GLY A 232 27.51 -18.85 6.43
C GLY A 232 26.96 -18.58 5.03
N LYS A 233 25.64 -18.72 4.82
CA LYS A 233 24.96 -18.36 3.59
C LYS A 233 24.45 -16.91 3.67
N GLN A 234 24.65 -16.14 2.62
CA GLN A 234 24.14 -14.76 2.56
C GLN A 234 22.79 -14.71 1.84
N VAL A 235 21.81 -14.10 2.47
CA VAL A 235 20.44 -13.93 1.99
C VAL A 235 20.13 -12.44 1.92
N GLY A 236 19.60 -11.96 0.79
CA GLY A 236 19.14 -10.58 0.68
C GLY A 236 17.75 -10.44 1.31
N TYR A 237 17.55 -9.44 2.14
CA TYR A 237 16.28 -9.13 2.77
C TYR A 237 15.81 -7.75 2.32
N ILE A 238 14.57 -7.66 1.86
CA ILE A 238 13.90 -6.39 1.54
C ILE A 238 12.58 -6.33 2.30
N ASN A 239 12.36 -5.28 3.07
CA ASN A 239 11.04 -4.88 3.53
C ASN A 239 10.60 -3.64 2.74
N LEU A 240 9.49 -3.77 2.03
CA LEU A 240 8.91 -2.67 1.25
C LEU A 240 7.55 -2.32 1.83
N ARG A 241 7.42 -1.09 2.35
CA ARG A 241 6.20 -0.61 3.03
C ARG A 241 5.03 -0.39 2.07
N THR A 242 5.30 0.09 0.85
CA THR A 242 4.31 0.39 -0.19
C THR A 242 4.97 0.50 -1.57
N PHE A 243 4.22 0.22 -2.64
CA PHE A 243 4.61 0.48 -4.03
C PHE A 243 4.13 1.86 -4.53
N SER A 244 3.51 2.67 -3.69
CA SER A 244 2.83 3.91 -4.12
C SER A 244 3.76 5.12 -4.23
N VAL A 245 4.86 5.11 -3.48
CA VAL A 245 5.83 6.21 -3.43
C VAL A 245 6.92 6.01 -4.48
N GLU A 246 7.12 7.02 -5.34
CA GLU A 246 8.04 6.93 -6.47
C GLU A 246 9.50 6.66 -6.07
N SER A 247 9.95 7.15 -4.90
CA SER A 247 11.32 6.94 -4.40
C SER A 247 11.68 5.47 -4.20
N ALA A 248 10.67 4.59 -4.06
CA ALA A 248 10.87 3.14 -3.96
C ALA A 248 11.70 2.58 -5.12
N ASN A 249 11.60 3.18 -6.32
CA ASN A 249 12.40 2.76 -7.47
C ASN A 249 13.90 2.91 -7.22
N ASP A 250 14.35 4.01 -6.63
CA ASP A 250 15.76 4.27 -6.37
C ASP A 250 16.28 3.44 -5.18
N ASP A 251 15.44 3.25 -4.15
CA ASP A 251 15.76 2.44 -2.98
C ASP A 251 15.93 0.96 -3.37
N LEU A 252 15.01 0.43 -4.18
CA LEU A 252 15.09 -0.93 -4.71
C LEU A 252 16.35 -1.12 -5.58
N ARG A 253 16.66 -0.19 -6.48
CA ARG A 253 17.88 -0.25 -7.30
C ARG A 253 19.14 -0.24 -6.42
N THR A 254 19.16 0.57 -5.37
CA THR A 254 20.28 0.65 -4.43
C THR A 254 20.47 -0.65 -3.66
N ALA A 255 19.38 -1.25 -3.19
CA ALA A 255 19.44 -2.51 -2.47
C ALA A 255 19.88 -3.67 -3.39
N PHE A 256 19.30 -3.79 -4.59
CA PHE A 256 19.68 -4.83 -5.56
C PHE A 256 21.10 -4.68 -6.09
N ARG A 257 21.62 -3.46 -6.23
CA ARG A 257 23.05 -3.23 -6.51
C ARG A 257 23.94 -3.81 -5.42
N SER A 258 23.56 -3.63 -4.16
CA SER A 258 24.28 -4.17 -3.01
C SER A 258 24.22 -5.70 -2.98
N PHE A 259 23.04 -6.27 -3.26
CA PHE A 259 22.86 -7.72 -3.38
C PHE A 259 23.69 -8.32 -4.52
N ARG A 260 23.69 -7.68 -5.69
CA ARG A 260 24.52 -8.08 -6.82
C ARG A 260 26.01 -8.06 -6.47
N ALA A 261 26.47 -7.01 -5.80
CA ALA A 261 27.87 -6.88 -5.37
C ALA A 261 28.28 -7.96 -4.35
N ALA A 262 27.35 -8.39 -3.49
CA ALA A 262 27.55 -9.47 -2.53
C ALA A 262 27.30 -10.88 -3.09
N GLY A 263 26.89 -11.01 -4.36
CA GLY A 263 26.61 -12.31 -4.99
C GLY A 263 25.37 -13.01 -4.42
N ILE A 264 24.40 -12.24 -3.92
CA ILE A 264 23.15 -12.77 -3.37
C ILE A 264 22.33 -13.44 -4.48
N THR A 265 21.84 -14.63 -4.17
CA THR A 265 20.97 -15.43 -5.05
C THR A 265 19.70 -15.93 -4.35
N GLU A 266 19.59 -15.74 -3.04
CA GLU A 266 18.36 -16.07 -2.30
C GLU A 266 17.83 -14.83 -1.60
N LEU A 267 16.52 -14.66 -1.67
CA LEU A 267 15.84 -13.46 -1.19
C LEU A 267 14.76 -13.79 -0.17
N ILE A 268 14.64 -12.92 0.82
CA ILE A 268 13.44 -12.72 1.61
C ILE A 268 12.86 -11.37 1.19
N ILE A 269 11.61 -11.37 0.74
CA ILE A 269 10.89 -10.15 0.37
C ILE A 269 9.68 -10.03 1.29
N ASP A 270 9.68 -8.99 2.12
CA ASP A 270 8.70 -8.76 3.15
C ASP A 270 7.70 -7.68 2.73
N PHE A 271 6.48 -8.15 2.45
CA PHE A 271 5.31 -7.35 2.10
C PHE A 271 4.23 -7.41 3.18
N ARG A 272 4.58 -7.81 4.42
CA ARG A 272 3.59 -8.15 5.45
C ARG A 272 2.56 -7.05 5.73
N TYR A 273 2.91 -5.77 5.51
CA TYR A 273 2.00 -4.63 5.68
C TYR A 273 1.80 -3.81 4.40
N ASN A 274 2.12 -4.35 3.23
CA ASN A 274 2.11 -3.60 1.98
C ASN A 274 0.80 -3.80 1.22
N GLY A 275 -0.02 -2.75 1.13
CA GLY A 275 -1.31 -2.75 0.43
C GLY A 275 -1.20 -2.75 -1.11
N GLY A 276 0.02 -2.75 -1.64
CA GLY A 276 0.33 -2.62 -3.05
C GLY A 276 0.71 -1.19 -3.42
N GLY A 277 0.21 -0.73 -4.57
CA GLY A 277 0.52 0.57 -5.13
C GLY A 277 0.75 0.52 -6.64
N ARG A 278 1.75 1.27 -7.12
CA ARG A 278 2.02 1.44 -8.55
C ARG A 278 2.54 0.15 -9.18
N ILE A 279 1.92 -0.26 -10.29
CA ILE A 279 2.41 -1.36 -11.12
C ILE A 279 3.82 -1.08 -11.65
N SER A 280 4.14 0.18 -11.96
CA SER A 280 5.48 0.57 -12.43
C SER A 280 6.60 0.25 -11.44
N VAL A 281 6.36 0.38 -10.14
CA VAL A 281 7.35 0.02 -9.11
C VAL A 281 7.46 -1.51 -8.99
N ALA A 282 6.33 -2.23 -9.14
CA ALA A 282 6.33 -3.70 -9.21
C ALA A 282 7.06 -4.25 -10.45
N ASP A 283 6.98 -3.55 -11.59
CA ASP A 283 7.72 -3.86 -12.81
C ASP A 283 9.23 -3.64 -12.60
N VAL A 284 9.64 -2.54 -11.96
CA VAL A 284 11.05 -2.31 -11.58
C VAL A 284 11.56 -3.42 -10.67
N MET A 285 10.78 -3.82 -9.66
CA MET A 285 11.16 -4.91 -8.76
C MET A 285 11.29 -6.25 -9.52
N GLY A 286 10.37 -6.54 -10.44
CA GLY A 286 10.45 -7.69 -11.34
C GLY A 286 11.71 -7.67 -12.20
N ASP A 287 12.01 -6.54 -12.84
CA ASP A 287 13.21 -6.36 -13.67
C ASP A 287 14.50 -6.56 -12.86
N LEU A 288 14.53 -6.10 -11.60
CA LEU A 288 15.66 -6.29 -10.69
C LEU A 288 15.86 -7.76 -10.28
N MET A 289 14.80 -8.57 -10.24
CA MET A 289 14.87 -10.02 -10.04
C MET A 289 15.00 -10.81 -11.36
N GLY A 290 14.98 -10.12 -12.50
CA GLY A 290 14.80 -10.73 -13.81
C GLY A 290 16.09 -11.09 -14.56
N ALA A 291 17.27 -11.11 -13.93
CA ALA A 291 18.50 -11.38 -14.68
C ALA A 291 18.44 -12.75 -15.37
N GLY A 292 18.67 -12.78 -16.69
CA GLY A 292 18.50 -13.98 -17.52
C GLY A 292 17.09 -14.23 -18.06
N LEU A 293 16.11 -13.38 -17.72
CA LEU A 293 14.71 -13.49 -18.15
C LEU A 293 14.31 -12.47 -19.24
N THR A 294 15.28 -11.77 -19.85
CA THR A 294 15.03 -10.71 -20.83
C THR A 294 13.99 -11.08 -21.88
N GLY A 295 12.95 -10.26 -22.02
CA GLY A 295 11.89 -10.42 -23.02
C GLY A 295 10.81 -11.46 -22.67
N GLN A 296 10.98 -12.23 -21.59
CA GLN A 296 9.93 -13.11 -21.07
C GLN A 296 8.81 -12.27 -20.42
N ILE A 297 7.58 -12.79 -20.42
CA ILE A 297 6.41 -12.07 -19.91
C ILE A 297 6.46 -12.03 -18.39
N TYR A 298 6.51 -10.84 -17.81
CA TYR A 298 6.39 -10.70 -16.36
C TYR A 298 4.91 -10.71 -15.96
N SER A 299 4.16 -9.75 -16.50
CA SER A 299 2.74 -9.53 -16.21
C SER A 299 1.98 -9.12 -17.45
N GLN A 300 0.66 -9.27 -17.40
CA GLN A 300 -0.27 -8.86 -18.45
C GLN A 300 -1.41 -8.08 -17.81
N ILE A 301 -1.77 -6.95 -18.40
CA ILE A 301 -2.86 -6.09 -17.97
C ILE A 301 -3.99 -6.24 -18.97
N GLU A 302 -5.16 -6.60 -18.46
CA GLU A 302 -6.36 -6.84 -19.24
C GLU A 302 -7.49 -5.90 -18.78
N PHE A 303 -8.00 -5.09 -19.69
CA PHE A 303 -9.19 -4.28 -19.49
C PHE A 303 -10.44 -5.06 -19.94
N ARG A 304 -11.62 -4.53 -19.62
CA ARG A 304 -12.88 -4.99 -20.21
C ARG A 304 -12.83 -5.00 -21.75
N GLN A 305 -13.66 -5.82 -22.37
CA GLN A 305 -13.66 -6.07 -23.82
C GLN A 305 -13.68 -4.78 -24.67
N GLU A 306 -14.48 -3.80 -24.29
CA GLU A 306 -14.65 -2.52 -24.99
C GLU A 306 -13.43 -1.60 -24.87
N ARG A 307 -12.54 -1.90 -23.92
CA ARG A 307 -11.28 -1.21 -23.66
C ARG A 307 -10.06 -2.09 -23.95
N ALA A 308 -10.23 -3.23 -24.63
CA ALA A 308 -9.15 -4.19 -24.89
C ALA A 308 -7.95 -3.63 -25.69
N ASN A 309 -8.14 -2.53 -26.42
CA ASN A 309 -7.05 -1.80 -27.09
C ASN A 309 -6.03 -1.19 -26.10
N ASN A 310 -6.37 -1.10 -24.81
CA ASN A 310 -5.47 -0.66 -23.75
C ASN A 310 -4.72 -1.81 -23.07
N ASN A 311 -5.02 -3.06 -23.43
CA ASN A 311 -4.32 -4.22 -22.86
C ASN A 311 -2.81 -4.10 -23.13
N SER A 312 -2.01 -4.51 -22.16
CA SER A 312 -0.56 -4.40 -22.24
C SER A 312 0.12 -5.62 -21.63
N VAL A 313 1.38 -5.82 -22.01
CA VAL A 313 2.22 -6.91 -21.49
C VAL A 313 3.53 -6.30 -21.04
N HIS A 314 3.85 -6.42 -19.76
CA HIS A 314 5.20 -6.12 -19.29
C HIS A 314 6.09 -7.33 -19.54
N ARG A 315 7.26 -7.08 -20.13
CA ARG A 315 8.28 -8.10 -20.34
C ARG A 315 9.49 -7.71 -19.53
N PHE A 316 10.12 -8.68 -18.87
CA PHE A 316 11.34 -8.42 -18.10
C PHE A 316 12.34 -7.63 -18.95
N ALA A 317 12.77 -6.51 -18.40
CA ALA A 317 13.80 -5.62 -18.92
C ALA A 317 14.92 -5.45 -17.88
N PRO A 318 15.71 -6.50 -17.60
CA PRO A 318 16.71 -6.47 -16.55
C PRO A 318 17.74 -5.37 -16.77
N THR A 319 18.23 -4.80 -15.67
CA THR A 319 19.21 -3.72 -15.66
C THR A 319 20.57 -4.21 -15.17
N ALA A 320 21.54 -3.30 -15.09
CA ALA A 320 22.85 -3.62 -14.52
C ALA A 320 22.79 -3.99 -13.03
N ASP A 321 21.75 -3.57 -12.30
CA ASP A 321 21.60 -3.88 -10.88
C ASP A 321 20.85 -5.21 -10.64
N SER A 322 20.33 -5.86 -11.70
CA SER A 322 19.53 -7.07 -11.57
C SER A 322 20.33 -8.30 -11.12
N ILE A 323 19.67 -9.17 -10.37
CA ILE A 323 20.17 -10.49 -9.94
C ILE A 323 19.28 -11.61 -10.49
N ALA A 324 19.79 -12.84 -10.47
CA ALA A 324 19.06 -14.05 -10.85
C ALA A 324 18.80 -14.87 -9.57
N PRO A 325 17.67 -14.66 -8.88
CA PRO A 325 17.37 -15.41 -7.67
C PRO A 325 17.15 -16.88 -8.00
N THR A 326 17.64 -17.77 -7.14
CA THR A 326 17.41 -19.22 -7.20
C THR A 326 16.25 -19.65 -6.31
N LYS A 327 15.98 -18.91 -5.23
CA LYS A 327 14.81 -19.06 -4.35
C LYS A 327 14.36 -17.72 -3.80
N ILE A 328 13.05 -17.58 -3.58
CA ILE A 328 12.47 -16.40 -2.94
C ILE A 328 11.45 -16.81 -1.87
N ALA A 329 11.64 -16.32 -0.65
CA ALA A 329 10.63 -16.37 0.40
C ALA A 329 9.91 -15.02 0.45
N PHE A 330 8.63 -14.99 0.07
CA PHE A 330 7.79 -13.81 0.23
C PHE A 330 7.07 -13.86 1.57
N ILE A 331 7.29 -12.89 2.45
CA ILE A 331 6.51 -12.73 3.67
C ILE A 331 5.26 -11.91 3.33
N GLY A 332 4.08 -12.44 3.65
CA GLY A 332 2.80 -11.81 3.40
C GLY A 332 1.77 -12.06 4.49
N THR A 333 0.81 -11.15 4.59
CA THR A 333 -0.36 -11.26 5.49
C THR A 333 -1.64 -10.89 4.76
N ARG A 334 -2.77 -10.85 5.48
CA ARG A 334 -4.02 -10.28 4.97
C ARG A 334 -3.93 -8.81 4.52
N SER A 335 -2.83 -8.11 4.85
CA SER A 335 -2.55 -6.74 4.39
C SER A 335 -1.83 -6.70 3.04
N THR A 336 -1.24 -7.81 2.61
CA THR A 336 -0.48 -7.92 1.36
C THR A 336 -1.44 -7.98 0.18
N ALA A 337 -1.46 -6.94 -0.65
CA ALA A 337 -2.46 -6.78 -1.71
C ALA A 337 -1.88 -6.23 -3.03
N SER A 338 -2.63 -6.40 -4.12
CA SER A 338 -2.42 -5.66 -5.38
C SER A 338 -0.98 -5.81 -5.93
N ALA A 339 -0.21 -4.74 -6.09
CA ALA A 339 1.15 -4.75 -6.61
C ALA A 339 2.09 -5.72 -5.85
N SER A 340 1.91 -5.92 -4.55
CA SER A 340 2.65 -6.96 -3.81
C SER A 340 2.30 -8.37 -4.29
N GLU A 341 1.01 -8.64 -4.49
CA GLU A 341 0.53 -9.92 -4.99
C GLU A 341 0.92 -10.14 -6.45
N LEU A 342 0.99 -9.06 -7.25
CA LEU A 342 1.52 -9.08 -8.61
C LEU A 342 2.96 -9.59 -8.64
N VAL A 343 3.85 -9.06 -7.80
CA VAL A 343 5.25 -9.51 -7.75
C VAL A 343 5.33 -10.99 -7.41
N ILE A 344 4.59 -11.44 -6.40
CA ILE A 344 4.56 -12.86 -5.97
C ILE A 344 4.06 -13.75 -7.12
N ASN A 345 2.91 -13.41 -7.71
CA ASN A 345 2.26 -14.17 -8.78
C ASN A 345 3.09 -14.23 -10.07
N SER A 346 3.76 -13.13 -10.42
CA SER A 346 4.56 -13.01 -11.64
C SER A 346 5.90 -13.74 -11.55
N MET A 347 6.50 -13.85 -10.36
CA MET A 347 7.75 -14.58 -10.16
C MET A 347 7.57 -16.10 -10.03
N GLN A 348 6.40 -16.55 -9.59
CA GLN A 348 6.09 -17.98 -9.40
C GLN A 348 6.52 -18.91 -10.56
N PRO A 349 6.33 -18.56 -11.84
CA PRO A 349 6.68 -19.45 -12.95
C PRO A 349 8.18 -19.53 -13.26
N TYR A 350 9.02 -18.74 -12.58
CA TYR A 350 10.42 -18.54 -12.93
C TYR A 350 11.42 -19.04 -11.89
N VAL A 351 10.99 -19.11 -10.63
CA VAL A 351 11.87 -19.39 -9.50
C VAL A 351 11.09 -20.13 -8.42
N ASP A 352 11.78 -20.94 -7.61
CA ASP A 352 11.17 -21.58 -6.46
C ASP A 352 10.77 -20.52 -5.44
N ILE A 353 9.46 -20.43 -5.15
CA ILE A 353 8.93 -19.46 -4.18
C ILE A 353 8.17 -20.13 -3.04
N ALA A 354 8.13 -19.44 -1.90
CA ALA A 354 7.18 -19.70 -0.83
C ALA A 354 6.49 -18.42 -0.37
N LEU A 355 5.20 -18.53 0.00
CA LEU A 355 4.50 -17.54 0.80
C LEU A 355 4.66 -17.90 2.29
N ILE A 356 5.27 -17.01 3.06
CA ILE A 356 5.52 -17.15 4.50
C ILE A 356 4.57 -16.20 5.25
N GLY A 357 3.99 -16.67 6.35
CA GLY A 357 3.10 -15.86 7.18
C GLY A 357 1.64 -16.30 7.08
N GLU A 358 0.79 -15.44 6.54
CA GLU A 358 -0.63 -15.70 6.33
C GLU A 358 -0.99 -15.64 4.84
N ASN A 359 -2.24 -16.00 4.53
CA ASN A 359 -2.74 -15.84 3.17
C ASN A 359 -2.85 -14.34 2.84
N THR A 360 -2.60 -13.97 1.59
CA THR A 360 -2.67 -12.58 1.13
C THR A 360 -4.12 -12.09 1.05
N PHE A 361 -4.28 -10.81 0.71
CA PHE A 361 -5.57 -10.15 0.66
C PHE A 361 -6.48 -10.66 -0.48
N GLY A 362 -5.92 -11.00 -1.64
CA GLY A 362 -6.64 -11.49 -2.81
C GLY A 362 -7.23 -10.38 -3.68
N LYS A 363 -6.38 -9.50 -4.21
CA LYS A 363 -6.73 -8.41 -5.14
C LYS A 363 -5.93 -8.55 -6.45
N PRO A 364 -6.32 -9.45 -7.37
CA PRO A 364 -5.70 -9.60 -8.69
C PRO A 364 -6.09 -8.51 -9.70
N VAL A 365 -6.60 -7.38 -9.23
CA VAL A 365 -7.18 -6.31 -10.04
C VAL A 365 -6.58 -4.96 -9.64
N GLY A 366 -6.52 -4.05 -10.60
CA GLY A 366 -6.01 -2.69 -10.42
C GLY A 366 -7.04 -1.62 -10.73
N GLN A 367 -6.71 -0.39 -10.32
CA GLN A 367 -7.54 0.79 -10.52
C GLN A 367 -6.89 1.71 -11.56
N SER A 368 -7.72 2.49 -12.26
CA SER A 368 -7.28 3.68 -13.00
C SER A 368 -7.86 4.92 -12.32
N GLY A 369 -7.10 6.02 -12.25
CA GLY A 369 -7.56 7.29 -11.70
C GLY A 369 -8.22 8.16 -12.77
N PHE A 370 -9.42 8.66 -12.46
CA PHE A 370 -10.16 9.61 -13.28
C PHE A 370 -10.43 10.88 -12.45
N ASP A 371 -10.15 12.03 -13.04
CA ASP A 371 -10.16 13.30 -12.31
C ASP A 371 -11.37 14.15 -12.65
N LEU A 372 -12.06 14.59 -11.60
CA LEU A 372 -13.00 15.69 -11.67
C LEU A 372 -12.38 16.88 -10.95
N ALA A 373 -11.43 17.53 -11.63
CA ALA A 373 -10.57 18.57 -11.07
C ALA A 373 -11.33 19.74 -10.43
N ALA A 374 -12.51 20.08 -10.96
CA ALA A 374 -13.35 21.15 -10.41
C ALA A 374 -13.82 20.87 -8.96
N CYS A 375 -13.81 19.60 -8.55
CA CYS A 375 -14.25 19.15 -7.24
C CYS A 375 -13.12 18.58 -6.38
N ASP A 376 -11.87 18.65 -6.87
CA ASP A 376 -10.70 17.97 -6.29
C ASP A 376 -10.88 16.44 -6.14
N ASP A 377 -11.79 15.82 -6.90
CA ASP A 377 -12.04 14.38 -6.77
C ASP A 377 -11.25 13.58 -7.80
N ARG A 378 -10.69 12.46 -7.34
CA ARG A 378 -10.19 11.39 -8.18
C ARG A 378 -10.93 10.11 -7.87
N PHE A 379 -11.68 9.63 -8.85
CA PHE A 379 -12.38 8.35 -8.76
C PHE A 379 -11.50 7.23 -9.31
N ARG A 380 -11.39 6.14 -8.55
CA ARG A 380 -10.59 4.96 -8.86
C ARG A 380 -11.46 3.70 -8.92
N PRO A 381 -12.20 3.45 -10.01
CA PRO A 381 -12.86 2.17 -10.20
C PRO A 381 -11.84 1.05 -10.46
N VAL A 382 -12.22 -0.20 -10.18
CA VAL A 382 -11.52 -1.37 -10.71
C VAL A 382 -11.65 -1.37 -12.24
N THR A 383 -10.53 -1.27 -12.95
CA THR A 383 -10.52 -1.18 -14.44
C THR A 383 -9.75 -2.30 -15.13
N ILE A 384 -8.85 -2.96 -14.40
CA ILE A 384 -7.94 -3.94 -14.98
C ILE A 384 -7.87 -5.21 -14.14
N GLN A 385 -7.76 -6.35 -14.81
CA GLN A 385 -7.25 -7.60 -14.25
C GLN A 385 -5.77 -7.73 -14.58
N ILE A 386 -4.99 -8.33 -13.68
CA ILE A 386 -3.57 -8.56 -13.89
C ILE A 386 -3.29 -10.06 -13.81
N THR A 387 -2.63 -10.60 -14.83
CA THR A 387 -2.25 -12.01 -14.91
C THR A 387 -0.74 -12.18 -15.07
N ASN A 388 -0.20 -13.33 -14.67
CA ASN A 388 1.20 -13.67 -14.94
C ASN A 388 1.36 -14.27 -16.37
N ARG A 389 2.56 -14.75 -16.71
CA ARG A 389 2.83 -15.39 -18.03
C ARG A 389 1.91 -16.56 -18.38
N ASP A 390 1.35 -17.23 -17.38
CA ASP A 390 0.52 -18.43 -17.53
C ASP A 390 -0.98 -18.09 -17.50
N GLY A 391 -1.33 -16.80 -17.43
CA GLY A 391 -2.72 -16.33 -17.37
C GLY A 391 -3.36 -16.46 -15.98
N LEU A 392 -2.58 -16.67 -14.92
CA LEU A 392 -3.10 -16.79 -13.56
C LEU A 392 -3.43 -15.39 -12.99
N GLY A 393 -4.72 -15.12 -12.74
CA GLY A 393 -5.22 -13.86 -12.16
C GLY A 393 -6.55 -14.00 -11.40
N GLU A 394 -6.91 -15.21 -10.97
CA GLU A 394 -8.19 -15.50 -10.28
C GLU A 394 -8.01 -15.71 -8.76
N TYR A 395 -6.92 -15.21 -8.18
CA TYR A 395 -6.58 -15.39 -6.77
C TYR A 395 -7.34 -14.43 -5.83
N PHE A 396 -8.64 -14.20 -6.06
CA PHE A 396 -9.49 -13.33 -5.22
C PHE A 396 -9.62 -13.79 -3.75
N THR A 397 -9.20 -15.01 -3.44
CA THR A 397 -9.13 -15.58 -2.09
C THR A 397 -7.73 -15.53 -1.47
N GLY A 398 -6.77 -14.88 -2.14
CA GLY A 398 -5.36 -14.81 -1.76
C GLY A 398 -4.49 -15.92 -2.39
N LEU A 399 -3.19 -15.70 -2.34
CA LEU A 399 -2.18 -16.48 -3.07
C LEU A 399 -1.77 -17.80 -2.40
N ALA A 400 -2.14 -18.05 -1.14
CA ALA A 400 -1.70 -19.26 -0.41
C ALA A 400 -2.08 -20.59 -1.10
N SER A 401 -3.15 -20.58 -1.89
CA SER A 401 -3.63 -21.74 -2.66
C SER A 401 -3.02 -21.86 -4.07
N THR A 402 -2.41 -20.79 -4.57
CA THR A 402 -1.87 -20.73 -5.93
C THR A 402 -0.35 -20.86 -5.95
N VAL A 403 0.34 -20.41 -4.88
CA VAL A 403 1.79 -20.59 -4.76
C VAL A 403 2.16 -22.05 -4.50
N PRO A 404 3.31 -22.55 -5.00
CA PRO A 404 3.68 -23.96 -4.83
C PRO A 404 3.98 -24.35 -3.38
N ASN A 405 4.47 -23.40 -2.57
CA ASN A 405 4.80 -23.60 -1.17
C ASN A 405 4.17 -22.49 -0.33
N SER A 406 3.54 -22.86 0.78
CA SER A 406 3.09 -21.90 1.80
C SER A 406 3.55 -22.36 3.17
N CYS A 407 3.96 -21.42 4.01
CA CYS A 407 4.45 -21.65 5.36
C CYS A 407 3.75 -20.72 6.32
N ARG A 408 2.91 -21.28 7.18
CA ARG A 408 2.26 -20.54 8.26
C ARG A 408 3.31 -20.08 9.27
N ALA A 409 3.31 -18.78 9.55
CA ALA A 409 4.11 -18.15 10.61
C ALA A 409 3.34 -16.98 11.20
N ASN A 410 3.45 -16.78 12.51
CA ASN A 410 2.84 -15.63 13.17
C ASN A 410 3.77 -14.42 13.11
N ASP A 411 3.19 -13.23 13.11
CA ASP A 411 3.93 -11.97 13.13
C ASP A 411 4.44 -11.68 14.55
N ASP A 412 5.75 -11.80 14.77
CA ASP A 412 6.34 -11.48 16.06
C ASP A 412 6.58 -9.97 16.16
N ILE A 413 5.63 -9.29 16.80
CA ILE A 413 5.66 -7.84 16.98
C ILE A 413 6.65 -7.37 18.05
N PHE A 414 7.29 -8.27 18.80
CA PHE A 414 8.26 -7.94 19.84
C PHE A 414 9.70 -8.08 19.36
N THR A 415 9.90 -8.77 18.24
CA THR A 415 11.19 -8.83 17.54
C THR A 415 11.17 -7.89 16.33
N GLN A 416 12.31 -7.22 16.10
CA GLN A 416 12.40 -6.18 15.08
C GLN A 416 12.37 -6.77 13.66
N LEU A 417 11.75 -6.05 12.73
CA LEU A 417 11.83 -6.39 11.30
C LEU A 417 13.29 -6.44 10.83
N GLY A 418 13.61 -7.40 9.98
CA GLY A 418 14.98 -7.66 9.53
C GLY A 418 15.86 -8.47 10.51
N ASP A 419 15.40 -8.72 11.73
CA ASP A 419 16.08 -9.61 12.67
C ASP A 419 15.85 -11.09 12.28
N PRO A 420 16.91 -11.91 12.11
CA PRO A 420 16.77 -13.32 11.76
C PRO A 420 15.99 -14.18 12.76
N SER A 421 15.80 -13.69 13.99
CA SER A 421 15.02 -14.36 15.04
C SER A 421 13.53 -14.00 15.03
N GLU A 422 13.10 -13.01 14.24
CA GLU A 422 11.69 -12.70 14.05
C GLU A 422 10.99 -13.89 13.39
N THR A 423 9.79 -14.26 13.86
CA THR A 423 9.16 -15.55 13.53
C THR A 423 8.93 -15.77 12.03
N MET A 424 8.46 -14.76 11.28
CA MET A 424 8.27 -14.90 9.83
C MET A 424 9.60 -14.94 9.08
N ILE A 425 10.60 -14.15 9.48
CA ILE A 425 11.94 -14.16 8.89
C ILE A 425 12.66 -15.49 9.17
N ALA A 426 12.62 -15.99 10.40
CA ALA A 426 13.17 -17.29 10.75
C ALA A 426 12.52 -18.41 9.93
N THR A 427 11.20 -18.37 9.75
CA THR A 427 10.48 -19.34 8.90
C THR A 427 10.89 -19.22 7.42
N ALA A 428 11.12 -18.01 6.93
CA ALA A 428 11.62 -17.77 5.58
C ALA A 428 13.03 -18.35 5.38
N LEU A 429 13.94 -18.15 6.35
CA LEU A 429 15.27 -18.76 6.36
C LEU A 429 15.19 -20.30 6.40
N ASP A 430 14.26 -20.86 7.18
CA ASP A 430 14.00 -22.29 7.22
C ASP A 430 13.61 -22.85 5.85
N TYR A 431 12.70 -22.19 5.13
CA TYR A 431 12.32 -22.55 3.76
C TYR A 431 13.50 -22.46 2.79
N LEU A 432 14.28 -21.38 2.83
CA LEU A 432 15.45 -21.19 1.98
C LEU A 432 16.50 -22.29 2.20
N ALA A 433 16.67 -22.73 3.45
CA ALA A 433 17.49 -23.88 3.85
C ALA A 433 16.90 -25.25 3.46
N GLY A 434 15.69 -25.30 2.91
CA GLY A 434 15.03 -26.53 2.46
C GLY A 434 14.30 -27.30 3.56
N ARG A 435 14.01 -26.65 4.70
CA ARG A 435 13.23 -27.25 5.78
C ARG A 435 11.73 -27.17 5.45
N SER A 436 10.99 -28.19 5.85
CA SER A 436 9.53 -28.21 5.72
C SER A 436 8.87 -27.30 6.76
N CYS A 437 7.74 -26.72 6.41
CA CYS A 437 6.93 -25.88 7.27
C CYS A 437 5.47 -26.37 7.28
N THR A 438 4.67 -25.86 8.20
CA THR A 438 3.22 -26.11 8.20
C THR A 438 2.57 -25.23 7.14
N ALA A 439 1.78 -25.82 6.23
CA ALA A 439 1.10 -25.05 5.18
C ALA A 439 0.07 -24.06 5.76
N ILE A 440 -0.15 -22.95 5.04
CA ILE A 440 -1.25 -22.03 5.33
C ILE A 440 -2.56 -22.76 4.99
N ALA A 441 -3.50 -22.81 5.94
CA ALA A 441 -4.75 -23.56 5.75
C ALA A 441 -5.56 -23.00 4.56
N GLY A 442 -5.85 -23.86 3.59
CA GLY A 442 -6.72 -23.54 2.45
C GLY A 442 -8.19 -23.57 2.87
N GLY A 443 -8.68 -22.49 3.45
CA GLY A 443 -10.10 -22.31 3.78
C GLY A 443 -10.61 -20.99 3.21
N GLY A 444 -11.64 -21.07 2.36
CA GLY A 444 -12.44 -19.92 1.95
C GLY A 444 -13.04 -19.21 3.16
N VAL A 445 -13.46 -17.96 2.95
CA VAL A 445 -14.00 -17.01 3.93
C VAL A 445 -15.01 -17.71 4.86
N GLY A 446 -14.50 -18.23 5.97
CA GLY A 446 -15.24 -18.90 7.01
C GLY A 446 -14.80 -18.26 8.31
N VAL A 447 -15.71 -17.50 8.90
CA VAL A 447 -15.61 -17.02 10.28
C VAL A 447 -15.09 -18.17 11.14
N GLN A 448 -13.99 -17.92 11.85
CA GLN A 448 -13.25 -18.80 12.77
C GLN A 448 -11.85 -19.26 12.31
N SER A 449 -10.89 -18.35 12.47
CA SER A 449 -9.73 -18.64 13.33
C SER A 449 -9.63 -17.53 14.36
N VAL A 450 -9.81 -17.89 15.63
CA VAL A 450 -9.64 -17.01 16.79
C VAL A 450 -8.14 -16.75 16.92
N ASP A 451 -7.69 -15.61 16.40
CA ASP A 451 -6.48 -14.82 16.74
C ASP A 451 -6.33 -13.71 15.67
N ASP A 452 -7.39 -12.90 15.47
CA ASP A 452 -7.42 -11.78 14.52
C ASP A 452 -6.51 -10.65 15.05
N ALA A 453 -5.21 -10.75 14.76
CA ALA A 453 -4.21 -9.70 14.85
C ALA A 453 -4.00 -9.05 13.46
N GLY A 454 -4.93 -8.18 13.05
CA GLY A 454 -4.82 -7.44 11.78
C GLY A 454 -4.45 -5.97 11.99
N PRO A 455 -3.96 -5.24 10.97
CA PRO A 455 -3.76 -3.80 11.07
C PRO A 455 -5.05 -3.10 11.48
N LEU A 456 -4.92 -2.04 12.28
CA LEU A 456 -6.00 -1.10 12.48
C LEU A 456 -6.28 -0.39 11.19
N THR A 457 -7.47 -0.53 10.66
CA THR A 457 -7.92 0.36 9.61
C THR A 457 -8.90 1.35 10.24
N PRO A 458 -8.81 2.64 9.91
CA PRO A 458 -9.94 3.53 10.10
C PRO A 458 -11.18 2.93 9.45
N ASN A 459 -12.35 3.50 9.76
CA ASN A 459 -13.51 3.19 8.94
C ASN A 459 -13.15 3.51 7.47
N LEU A 460 -13.45 2.61 6.53
CA LEU A 460 -13.08 2.77 5.12
C LEU A 460 -13.47 4.15 4.55
N ARG A 461 -14.57 4.69 5.09
CA ARG A 461 -15.13 6.02 4.79
C ARG A 461 -14.25 7.20 5.20
N ASP A 462 -13.43 7.02 6.24
CA ASP A 462 -12.59 8.06 6.82
C ASP A 462 -11.11 7.87 6.46
N MET A 463 -10.81 6.90 5.60
CA MET A 463 -9.44 6.59 5.20
C MET A 463 -8.90 7.63 4.24
N SER A 464 -7.75 8.20 4.60
CA SER A 464 -6.91 8.94 3.67
C SER A 464 -6.40 8.02 2.56
N TYR A 465 -6.02 8.58 1.41
CA TYR A 465 -5.36 7.81 0.35
C TYR A 465 -4.11 7.09 0.86
N ALA A 466 -3.32 7.75 1.71
CA ALA A 466 -2.17 7.12 2.34
C ALA A 466 -2.58 5.89 3.16
N GLN A 467 -3.71 5.92 3.87
CA GLN A 467 -4.22 4.77 4.63
C GLN A 467 -4.71 3.62 3.75
N TYR A 468 -5.23 3.90 2.54
CA TYR A 468 -5.55 2.85 1.55
C TYR A 468 -4.29 2.12 1.08
N GLU A 469 -3.21 2.86 0.83
CA GLU A 469 -1.95 2.32 0.31
C GLU A 469 -1.06 1.72 1.40
N VAL A 470 -1.26 2.14 2.65
CA VAL A 470 -0.43 1.82 3.84
C VAL A 470 -1.34 1.33 4.97
N PRO A 471 -1.80 0.07 4.93
CA PRO A 471 -2.70 -0.49 5.95
C PRO A 471 -2.13 -0.34 7.37
N GLY A 472 -2.92 0.20 8.31
CA GLY A 472 -2.46 0.39 9.69
C GLY A 472 -1.99 1.80 10.03
N LEU A 473 -1.83 2.71 9.07
CA LEU A 473 -1.21 4.04 9.22
C LEU A 473 -2.02 5.03 10.09
N PHE A 474 -1.38 5.67 11.08
CA PHE A 474 -1.98 6.68 11.97
C PHE A 474 -1.08 7.85 12.36
#